data_AF-A0A960A3G8-F1
#
_entry.id   AF-A0A960A3G8-F1
#
_cell.length_a   1.000
_cell.length_b   1.000
_cell.length_c   1.000
_cell.angle_alpha   90.00
_cell.angle_beta   90.00
_cell.angle_gamma   90.00
#
_symmetry.space_group_name_H-M   'P 1'
#
loop_
_entity.id
_entity.type
_entity.pdbx_description
1 polymer ?
#
loop_
_entity_poly.entity_id
_entity_poly.type
_entity_poly.pdbx_seq_one_letter_code
_entity_poly.pdbx_strand_id
1 'polypeptide(L)' 'KDNTTIVDGAGEHEEVAGRVAQLRAEIERTDSDWDREKLQERVAKLAGGVCVIKVGAATEVEL' A
#
# COMPACT_ATOMS: atom_id res chain seq x y z
N LYS A 1 17.17 -0.91 9.76
CA LYS A 1 16.09 -1.43 8.87
C LYS A 1 14.88 -0.66 9.29
N ASP A 2 14.59 0.41 8.55
CA ASP A 2 13.79 1.51 9.05
C ASP A 2 12.48 1.50 8.27
N ASN A 3 11.37 1.39 8.99
CA ASN A 3 10.04 1.37 8.39
C ASN A 3 9.47 2.78 8.48
N THR A 4 9.00 3.33 7.36
CA THR A 4 8.29 4.61 7.33
C THR A 4 6.87 4.34 6.85
N THR A 5 5.89 4.76 7.64
CA THR A 5 4.47 4.61 7.31
C THR A 5 3.92 5.98 6.94
N ILE A 6 3.25 6.08 5.79
CA ILE A 6 2.52 7.26 5.38
C ILE A 6 1.03 6.93 5.53
N VAL A 7 0.33 7.72 6.32
CA VAL A 7 -1.11 7.62 6.56
C VAL A 7 -1.74 8.89 5.99
N ASP A 8 -2.91 8.77 5.36
CA ASP A 8 -3.65 9.90 4.77
C ASP A 8 -2.87 10.63 3.65
N GLY A 9 -2.39 9.87 2.67
CA GLY A 9 -1.69 10.42 1.51
C GLY A 9 -2.63 11.24 0.62
N ALA A 10 -2.18 12.40 0.16
CA ALA A 10 -2.96 13.35 -0.66
C ALA A 10 -3.10 12.96 -2.15
N GLY A 11 -2.93 11.68 -2.49
CA GLY A 11 -3.05 11.19 -3.87
C GLY A 11 -4.48 10.78 -4.21
N GLU A 12 -4.87 10.92 -5.47
CA GLU A 12 -6.19 10.52 -5.93
C GLU A 12 -6.34 8.99 -5.97
N HIS A 13 -7.48 8.47 -5.54
CA HIS A 13 -7.74 7.02 -5.54
C HIS A 13 -7.64 6.41 -6.94
N GLU A 14 -8.05 7.16 -7.97
CA GLU A 14 -7.98 6.73 -9.37
C GLU A 14 -6.54 6.56 -9.85
N GLU A 15 -5.64 7.46 -9.44
CA GLU A 15 -4.21 7.36 -9.79
C GLU A 15 -3.57 6.11 -9.16
N VAL A 16 -3.94 5.78 -7.91
CA VAL A 16 -3.47 4.56 -7.25
C VAL A 16 -4.00 3.32 -7.96
N ALA A 17 -5.28 3.30 -8.33
CA ALA A 17 -5.87 2.20 -9.08
C ALA A 17 -5.21 2.02 -10.46
N GLY A 18 -4.98 3.13 -11.18
CA GLY A 18 -4.25 3.13 -12.44
C GLY A 18 -2.83 2.58 -12.30
N ARG A 19 -2.12 2.97 -11.23
CA ARG A 19 -0.78 2.46 -10.94
C ARG A 19 -0.78 0.96 -10.63
N VAL A 20 -1.77 0.48 -9.88
CA VAL A 20 -1.93 -0.97 -9.60
C VAL A 20 -2.19 -1.75 -10.89
N ALA A 21 -3.04 -1.24 -11.78
CA ALA A 21 -3.31 -1.88 -13.07
C ALA A 21 -2.05 -1.95 -13.94
N GLN A 22 -1.27 -0.88 -14.00
CA GLN A 22 0.01 -0.86 -14.72
C GLN A 22 0.97 -1.93 -14.19
N LEU A 23 1.14 -2.01 -12.86
CA LEU A 23 2.05 -2.99 -12.24
C LEU A 23 1.59 -4.44 -12.48
N ARG A 24 0.28 -4.70 -12.51
CA ARG A 24 -0.26 -6.02 -12.87
C ARG A 24 0.07 -6.40 -14.31
N ALA A 25 -0.03 -5.47 -15.24
CA ALA A 25 0.37 -5.71 -16.62
C ALA A 25 1.90 -5.92 -16.77
N GLU A 26 2.72 -5.22 -15.98
CA GLU A 26 4.17 -5.44 -15.94
C GLU A 26 4.53 -6.83 -15.39
N ILE A 27 3.77 -7.33 -14.41
CA ILE A 27 3.93 -8.70 -13.85
C ILE A 27 3.65 -9.78 -14.90
N GLU A 28 2.62 -9.60 -15.73
CA GLU A 28 2.29 -10.57 -16.79
C GLU A 28 3.33 -10.60 -17.91
N ARG A 29 4.04 -9.48 -18.11
CA ARG A 29 5.05 -9.33 -19.15
C ARG A 29 6.46 -9.75 -18.71
N THR A 30 6.70 -9.93 -17.42
CA THR A 30 8.02 -10.33 -16.91
C THR A 30 8.18 -11.85 -16.87
N ASP A 31 9.29 -12.33 -17.42
CA ASP A 31 9.78 -13.70 -17.36
C ASP A 31 10.73 -13.95 -16.18
N SER A 32 11.17 -12.87 -15.52
CA SER A 32 12.02 -12.91 -14.33
C SER A 32 11.18 -13.14 -13.07
N ASP A 33 11.44 -14.25 -12.38
CA ASP A 33 10.77 -14.59 -11.12
C ASP A 33 11.09 -13.57 -10.01
N TRP A 34 12.29 -13.00 -10.02
CA TRP A 34 12.69 -11.95 -9.08
C TRP A 34 11.89 -10.66 -9.30
N ASP A 35 11.70 -10.25 -10.55
CA ASP A 35 10.91 -9.06 -10.88
C ASP A 35 9.43 -9.28 -10.55
N ARG A 36 8.92 -10.50 -10.81
CA ARG A 36 7.55 -10.88 -10.45
C ARG A 36 7.32 -10.73 -8.95
N GLU A 37 8.22 -11.25 -8.12
CA GLU A 37 8.14 -11.14 -6.66
C GLU A 37 8.14 -9.67 -6.21
N LYS A 38 9.07 -8.85 -6.74
CA LYS A 38 9.19 -7.44 -6.34
C LYS A 38 8.01 -6.59 -6.79
N LEU A 39 7.46 -6.85 -7.96
CA LEU A 39 6.26 -6.17 -8.44
C LEU A 39 5.03 -6.59 -7.62
N GLN A 40 4.91 -7.86 -7.23
CA GLN A 40 3.84 -8.32 -6.34
C GLN A 40 3.91 -7.65 -4.96
N GLU A 41 5.10 -7.52 -4.35
CA GLU A 41 5.28 -6.78 -3.09
C GLU A 41 4.79 -5.32 -3.21
N ARG A 42 5.09 -4.66 -4.33
CA ARG A 42 4.66 -3.27 -4.57
C ARG A 42 3.15 -3.16 -4.76
N VAL A 43 2.54 -4.08 -5.53
CA VAL A 43 1.08 -4.14 -5.71
C VAL A 43 0.39 -4.37 -4.36
N ALA A 44 0.91 -5.26 -3.53
CA ALA A 44 0.34 -5.53 -2.21
C ALA A 44 0.34 -4.28 -1.32
N LYS A 45 1.44 -3.50 -1.32
CA LYS A 45 1.54 -2.26 -0.54
C LYS A 45 0.59 -1.16 -1.04
N LEU A 46 0.39 -1.05 -2.36
CA LEU A 46 -0.48 -0.04 -2.95
C LEU A 46 -1.97 -0.41 -2.84
N ALA A 47 -2.33 -1.67 -3.06
CA ALA A 47 -3.71 -2.13 -3.03
C ALA A 47 -4.23 -2.38 -1.60
N GLY A 48 -3.36 -2.75 -0.65
CA GLY A 48 -3.75 -3.04 0.73
C GLY A 48 -3.99 -1.79 1.59
N GLY A 49 -3.38 -0.66 1.23
CA GLY A 49 -3.47 0.58 2.01
C GLY A 49 -2.97 0.44 3.45
N VAL A 50 -3.41 1.34 4.33
CA VAL A 50 -3.09 1.32 5.77
C VAL A 50 -4.39 1.38 6.57
N CYS A 51 -4.68 0.33 7.34
CA CYS A 51 -5.80 0.32 8.27
C CYS A 51 -5.45 1.10 9.54
N VAL A 52 -6.32 2.04 9.94
CA VAL A 52 -6.15 2.84 11.16
C VAL A 52 -7.27 2.51 12.13
N ILE A 53 -6.92 2.03 13.32
CA ILE A 53 -7.87 1.79 14.41
C ILE A 53 -7.81 2.99 15.35
N LYS A 54 -8.93 3.68 15.53
CA LYS A 54 -9.07 4.79 16.49
C LYS A 54 -9.73 4.26 17.76
N VAL A 55 -9.00 4.25 18.87
CA VAL A 55 -9.54 3.90 20.19
C VAL A 55 -9.96 5.20 20.87
N GLY A 56 -11.20 5.26 21.35
CA GLY A 56 -11.71 6.39 22.13
C GLY A 56 -11.56 6.12 23.62
N ALA A 57 -11.26 7.16 24.39
CA ALA A 57 -11.24 7.11 25.85
C ALA A 57 -12.25 8.09 26.45
N ALA A 58 -12.82 7.75 27.61
CA ALA A 58 -13.71 8.64 28.35
C ALA A 58 -12.95 9.81 29.01
N THR A 59 -11.65 9.65 29.25
CA THR A 59 -10.73 10.65 29.82
C THR A 59 -9.33 10.46 29.22
N GLU A 60 -8.50 11.50 29.24
CA GLU A 60 -7.12 11.48 28.69
C GLU A 60 -6.20 10.44 29.36
N VAL A 61 -6.57 9.94 30.54
CA VAL A 61 -5.80 8.95 31.32
C VAL A 61 -5.96 7.53 30.75
N GLU A 62 -7.04 7.29 30.00
CA GLU A 62 -7.39 5.97 29.43
C GLU A 62 -7.08 5.89 27.92
N LEU A 63 -6.37 6.89 27.36
CA LEU A 63 -6.01 7.02 25.95
C LEU A 63 -4.56 6.56 25.68
#